data_AF-A0A523VW29-F1
#
_entry.id   AF-A0A523VW29-F1
#
_cell.length_a   1.000
_cell.length_b   1.000
_cell.length_c   1.000
_cell.angle_alpha   90.00
_cell.angle_beta   90.00
_cell.angle_gamma   90.00
#
_symmetry.space_group_name_H-M   'P 1'
#
loop_
_entity.id
_entity.type
_entity.pdbx_description
1 polymer ?
#
loop_
_entity_poly.entity_id
_entity_poly.type
_entity_poly.pdbx_seq_one_letter_code
_entity_poly.pdbx_strand_id
1 'polypeptide(L)'
;MGKASSKMFKVDVNIPSLFVASIIPDIDLLIPWIEHRGPLHSIILLFLASIPLIIVWKRKAIPYIAALISHPLLGDYLTSTCRDQGIQLLFPLSESWFYAGLQALNTTFVFIEVALFGLMLLLLVKTKDIEFFIQPHSSNLLLAVPIAAALLPVFTRFPIPVPTTLIIPHLALIILLSVPILIDIKTIIIG
;
A
#
# COMPACT_ATOMS: atom_id res chain seq x y z
N MET A 1 -1.95 5.54 -7.07
CA MET A 1 -2.43 6.93 -7.24
C MET A 1 -1.30 7.97 -7.20
N GLY A 2 -0.33 7.86 -6.29
CA GLY A 2 0.79 8.82 -6.18
C GLY A 2 1.51 9.16 -7.49
N LYS A 3 1.93 8.16 -8.27
CA LYS A 3 2.60 8.40 -9.56
C LYS A 3 1.75 9.18 -10.57
N ALA A 4 0.45 8.91 -10.65
CA ALA A 4 -0.43 9.65 -11.55
C ALA A 4 -0.49 11.14 -11.16
N SER A 5 -0.61 11.41 -9.85
CA SER A 5 -0.59 12.79 -9.35
C SER A 5 0.76 13.47 -9.55
N SER A 6 1.89 12.76 -9.46
CA SER A 6 3.21 13.36 -9.70
C SER A 6 3.35 13.90 -11.12
N LYS A 7 2.80 13.18 -12.11
CA LYS A 7 2.72 13.65 -13.50
C LYS A 7 1.82 14.88 -13.64
N MET A 8 0.65 14.88 -12.99
CA MET A 8 -0.29 16.00 -13.02
C MET A 8 0.33 17.27 -12.43
N PHE A 9 1.06 17.17 -11.32
CA PHE A 9 1.66 18.30 -10.63
C PHE A 9 3.11 18.59 -11.05
N LYS A 10 3.64 17.85 -12.03
CA LYS A 10 5.02 17.98 -12.56
C LYS A 10 6.07 17.97 -11.45
N VAL A 11 5.98 17.00 -10.56
CA VAL A 11 6.93 16.81 -9.45
C VAL A 11 7.61 15.45 -9.56
N ASP A 12 8.91 15.45 -9.31
CA ASP A 12 9.68 14.21 -9.21
C ASP A 12 9.37 13.51 -7.89
N VAL A 13 9.31 12.19 -7.94
CA VAL A 13 8.93 11.34 -6.82
C VAL A 13 9.90 10.18 -6.70
N ASN A 14 10.19 9.84 -5.45
CA ASN A 14 10.92 8.63 -5.14
C ASN A 14 9.94 7.45 -5.16
N ILE A 15 10.09 6.52 -6.11
CA ILE A 15 9.15 5.41 -6.30
C ILE A 15 9.07 4.50 -5.05
N PRO A 16 10.18 4.08 -4.41
CA PRO A 16 10.13 3.30 -3.17
C PRO A 16 9.31 3.97 -2.07
N SER A 17 9.48 5.28 -1.92
CA SER A 17 8.73 6.07 -0.94
C SER A 17 7.23 6.12 -1.24
N LEU A 18 6.81 6.01 -2.51
CA LEU A 18 5.39 5.89 -2.85
C LEU A 18 4.81 4.54 -2.40
N PHE A 19 5.55 3.44 -2.54
CA PHE A 19 5.12 2.12 -2.06
C PHE A 19 5.04 2.07 -0.54
N VAL A 20 6.04 2.65 0.15
CA VAL A 20 5.99 2.78 1.61
C VAL A 20 4.79 3.61 2.04
N ALA A 21 4.59 4.78 1.42
CA ALA A 21 3.46 5.65 1.74
C ALA A 21 2.11 4.94 1.57
N SER A 22 1.95 4.05 0.59
CA SER A 22 0.71 3.29 0.42
C SER A 22 0.45 2.18 1.44
N ILE A 23 1.39 1.87 2.34
CA ILE A 23 1.24 0.80 3.35
C ILE A 23 1.34 1.34 4.77
N ILE A 24 1.93 2.52 4.97
CA ILE A 24 1.98 3.20 6.27
C ILE A 24 0.62 3.25 7.00
N PRO A 25 -0.54 3.43 6.35
CA PRO A 25 -1.82 3.45 7.06
C PRO A 25 -2.04 2.20 7.92
N ASP A 26 -1.62 1.04 7.45
CA ASP A 26 -1.78 -0.26 8.13
C ASP A 26 -0.75 -0.55 9.22
N ILE A 27 0.10 0.43 9.57
CA ILE A 27 1.09 0.24 10.65
C ILE A 27 0.41 -0.04 12.00
N ASP A 28 -0.84 0.38 12.15
CA ASP A 28 -1.66 0.12 13.32
C ASP A 28 -1.98 -1.36 13.52
N LEU A 29 -2.01 -2.16 12.46
CA LEU A 29 -2.17 -3.63 12.54
C LEU A 29 -1.05 -4.28 13.34
N LEU A 30 0.13 -3.67 13.41
CA LEU A 30 1.25 -4.16 14.22
C LEU A 30 1.11 -3.81 15.72
N ILE A 31 0.11 -3.01 16.09
CA ILE A 31 -0.10 -2.50 17.43
C ILE A 31 -1.36 -3.19 18.02
N PRO A 32 -1.22 -4.18 18.91
CA PRO A 32 -2.33 -5.05 19.33
C PRO A 32 -3.54 -4.37 19.95
N TRP A 33 -3.40 -3.13 20.44
CA TRP A 33 -4.46 -2.37 21.10
C TRP A 33 -5.10 -1.32 20.19
N ILE A 34 -4.69 -1.21 18.92
CA ILE A 34 -5.36 -0.36 17.93
C ILE A 34 -6.21 -1.27 17.04
N GLU A 35 -7.51 -0.98 17.00
CA GLU A 35 -8.44 -1.74 16.19
C GLU A 35 -8.51 -1.18 14.77
N HIS A 36 -8.30 -2.04 13.78
CA HIS A 36 -8.43 -1.69 12.37
C HIS A 36 -9.84 -2.07 11.89
N ARG A 37 -10.76 -1.09 11.84
CA ARG A 37 -12.21 -1.34 11.57
C ARG A 37 -12.80 -0.60 10.37
N GLY A 38 -12.01 0.17 9.64
CA GLY A 38 -12.49 0.87 8.44
C GLY A 38 -11.50 1.87 7.86
N PRO A 39 -11.86 2.58 6.78
CA PRO A 39 -10.95 3.44 6.00
C PRO A 39 -10.43 4.65 6.76
N LEU A 40 -11.10 5.04 7.85
CA LEU A 40 -10.67 6.16 8.68
C LEU A 40 -9.92 5.69 9.94
N HIS A 41 -9.57 4.40 10.05
CA HIS A 41 -8.82 3.85 11.19
C HIS A 41 -7.53 4.64 11.44
N SER A 42 -6.85 5.02 10.36
CA SER A 42 -5.63 5.80 10.40
C SER A 42 -5.86 7.28 10.12
N ILE A 43 -7.08 7.81 10.19
CA ILE A 43 -7.37 9.22 9.84
C ILE A 43 -6.52 10.20 10.65
N ILE A 44 -6.29 9.92 11.93
CA ILE A 44 -5.41 10.72 12.79
C ILE A 44 -3.97 10.66 12.28
N LEU A 45 -3.49 9.47 11.92
CA LEU A 45 -2.17 9.23 11.35
C LEU A 45 -2.01 9.92 9.98
N LEU A 46 -3.04 9.84 9.12
CA LEU A 46 -3.13 10.52 7.84
C LEU A 46 -3.01 12.04 8.01
N PHE A 47 -3.77 12.63 8.94
CA PHE A 47 -3.71 14.07 9.20
C PHE A 47 -2.36 14.49 9.80
N LEU A 48 -1.90 13.79 10.84
CA LEU A 48 -0.63 14.11 11.51
C LEU A 48 0.58 13.94 10.58
N ALA A 49 0.56 12.98 9.67
CA ALA A 49 1.62 12.82 8.66
C ALA A 49 1.48 13.86 7.53
N SER A 50 0.26 14.13 7.07
CA SER A 50 0.05 15.01 5.90
C SER A 50 0.36 16.47 6.19
N ILE A 51 0.02 16.99 7.37
CA ILE A 51 0.27 18.40 7.74
C ILE A 51 1.75 18.80 7.64
N PRO A 52 2.70 18.13 8.33
CA PRO A 52 4.11 18.48 8.23
C PRO A 52 4.66 18.25 6.81
N LEU A 53 4.20 17.20 6.11
CA LEU A 53 4.57 16.98 4.71
C LEU A 53 4.14 18.16 3.82
N ILE A 54 2.92 18.66 3.98
CA ILE A 54 2.42 19.83 3.21
C ILE A 54 3.22 21.08 3.57
N ILE A 55 3.49 21.33 4.85
CA ILE A 55 4.22 22.53 5.30
C ILE A 55 5.64 22.54 4.73
N VAL A 56 6.35 21.40 4.81
CA VAL A 56 7.77 21.32 4.44
C VAL A 56 7.94 21.10 2.93
N TRP A 57 7.19 20.17 2.32
CA TRP A 57 7.38 19.75 0.93
C TRP A 57 6.38 20.37 -0.05
N LYS A 58 5.34 21.07 0.44
CA LYS A 58 4.36 21.80 -0.38
C LYS A 58 3.80 20.90 -1.49
N ARG A 59 3.91 21.32 -2.75
CA ARG A 59 3.42 20.57 -3.92
C ARG A 59 4.09 19.21 -4.10
N LYS A 60 5.33 19.03 -3.60
CA LYS A 60 6.03 17.74 -3.65
C LYS A 60 5.42 16.71 -2.69
N ALA A 61 4.62 17.13 -1.70
CA ALA A 61 3.91 16.22 -0.80
C ALA A 61 2.71 15.51 -1.47
N ILE A 62 2.11 16.15 -2.48
CA ILE A 62 0.86 15.69 -3.09
C ILE A 62 0.92 14.22 -3.54
N PRO A 63 1.99 13.74 -4.22
CA PRO A 63 2.07 12.35 -4.62
C PRO A 63 2.14 11.35 -3.48
N TYR A 64 2.82 11.71 -2.39
CA TYR A 64 2.94 10.86 -1.21
C TYR A 64 1.61 10.80 -0.47
N ILE A 65 0.91 11.93 -0.33
CA ILE A 65 -0.45 11.98 0.25
C ILE A 65 -1.44 11.19 -0.61
N ALA A 66 -1.35 11.31 -1.93
CA ALA A 66 -2.20 10.53 -2.84
C ALA A 66 -1.90 9.03 -2.79
N ALA A 67 -0.65 8.62 -2.52
CA ALA A 67 -0.31 7.21 -2.25
C ALA A 67 -0.86 6.77 -0.89
N LEU A 68 -0.68 7.59 0.14
CA LEU A 68 -1.14 7.36 1.51
C LEU A 68 -2.66 7.17 1.59
N ILE A 69 -3.44 8.03 0.92
CA ILE A 69 -4.92 7.94 0.90
C ILE A 69 -5.41 6.80 0.01
N SER A 70 -4.60 6.33 -0.95
CA SER A 70 -5.07 5.27 -1.87
C SER A 70 -5.39 3.96 -1.15
N HIS A 71 -4.69 3.67 -0.06
CA HIS A 71 -4.91 2.47 0.73
C HIS A 71 -6.29 2.48 1.41
N PRO A 72 -6.64 3.43 2.29
CA PRO A 72 -7.95 3.40 2.93
C PRO A 72 -9.10 3.55 1.93
N LEU A 73 -8.89 4.29 0.85
CA LEU A 73 -9.96 4.61 -0.10
C LEU A 73 -10.26 3.45 -1.07
N LEU A 74 -9.26 2.61 -1.39
CA LEU A 74 -9.43 1.46 -2.28
C LEU A 74 -9.35 0.12 -1.54
N GLY A 75 -8.42 -0.06 -0.61
CA GLY A 75 -8.28 -1.27 0.20
C GLY A 75 -9.38 -1.38 1.25
N ASP A 76 -9.29 -0.58 2.31
CA ASP A 76 -10.21 -0.68 3.45
C ASP A 76 -11.66 -0.48 3.05
N TYR A 77 -11.96 0.51 2.20
CA TYR A 77 -13.34 0.74 1.77
C TYR A 77 -13.96 -0.45 1.02
N LEU A 78 -13.16 -1.18 0.23
CA LEU A 78 -13.63 -2.35 -0.52
C LEU A 78 -13.61 -3.63 0.30
N THR A 79 -13.02 -3.62 1.50
CA THR A 79 -12.85 -4.81 2.34
C THR A 79 -13.71 -4.71 3.59
N SER A 80 -14.57 -5.71 3.85
CA SER A 80 -15.31 -5.77 5.11
C SER A 80 -14.52 -6.53 6.18
N THR A 81 -14.43 -5.94 7.38
CA THR A 81 -13.71 -6.52 8.53
C THR A 81 -14.57 -7.53 9.30
N CYS A 82 -15.90 -7.42 9.22
CA CYS A 82 -16.83 -8.31 9.90
C CYS A 82 -17.85 -8.92 8.94
N ARG A 83 -18.03 -10.25 9.03
CA ARG A 83 -18.90 -11.03 8.15
C ARG A 83 -20.36 -10.56 8.18
N ASP A 84 -20.84 -10.21 9.37
CA ASP A 84 -22.26 -9.98 9.63
C ASP A 84 -22.59 -8.49 9.81
N GLN A 85 -21.57 -7.64 9.97
CA GLN A 85 -21.75 -6.22 10.31
C GLN A 85 -21.18 -5.27 9.25
N GLY A 86 -20.31 -5.73 8.34
CA GLY A 86 -19.73 -4.91 7.29
C GLY A 86 -18.49 -4.13 7.77
N ILE A 87 -18.52 -2.80 7.64
CA ILE A 87 -17.40 -1.89 7.90
C ILE A 87 -17.81 -0.69 8.76
N GLN A 88 -16.92 -0.20 9.63
CA GLN A 88 -17.14 1.05 10.35
C GLN A 88 -16.48 2.21 9.59
N LEU A 89 -17.22 2.81 8.65
CA LEU A 89 -16.71 3.85 7.74
C LEU A 89 -16.05 5.02 8.47
N LEU A 90 -16.59 5.39 9.63
CA LEU A 90 -16.18 6.56 10.40
C LEU A 90 -15.36 6.21 11.65
N PHE A 91 -14.93 4.95 11.82
CA PHE A 91 -14.10 4.58 12.96
C PHE A 91 -12.77 5.37 12.92
N PRO A 92 -12.28 5.92 14.05
CA PRO A 92 -12.79 5.79 15.43
C PRO A 92 -13.79 6.88 15.86
N LEU A 93 -14.18 7.80 14.98
CA LEU A 93 -15.12 8.89 15.31
C LEU A 93 -16.54 8.38 15.57
N SER A 94 -16.91 7.26 14.95
CA SER A 94 -18.17 6.55 15.20
C SER A 94 -17.98 5.05 15.01
N GLU A 95 -18.60 4.27 15.89
CA GLU A 95 -18.61 2.81 15.86
C GLU A 95 -19.81 2.24 15.07
N SER A 96 -20.51 3.09 14.31
CA SER A 96 -21.65 2.67 13.50
C SER A 96 -21.23 1.75 12.36
N TRP A 97 -21.92 0.62 12.24
CA TRP A 97 -21.68 -0.37 11.19
C TRP A 97 -22.48 -0.07 9.93
N PHE A 98 -21.83 -0.18 8.78
CA PHE A 98 -22.42 -0.03 7.47
C PHE A 98 -22.28 -1.33 6.69
N TYR A 99 -23.37 -1.78 6.06
CA TYR A 99 -23.35 -2.93 5.17
C TYR A 99 -22.70 -2.55 3.84
N ALA A 100 -21.39 -2.39 3.87
CA ALA A 100 -20.51 -2.01 2.78
C ALA A 100 -19.22 -2.83 2.82
N GLY A 101 -18.44 -2.77 1.73
CA GLY A 101 -17.26 -3.59 1.55
C GLY A 101 -17.59 -5.04 1.15
N LEU A 102 -16.56 -5.76 0.71
CA LEU A 102 -16.61 -7.16 0.34
C LEU A 102 -15.74 -7.95 1.32
N GLN A 103 -16.20 -9.14 1.71
CA GLN A 103 -15.38 -10.00 2.58
C GLN A 103 -14.09 -10.37 1.84
N ALA A 104 -12.95 -10.37 2.54
CA ALA A 104 -11.64 -10.66 1.91
C ALA A 104 -11.56 -12.06 1.25
N LEU A 105 -12.38 -13.01 1.69
CA LEU A 105 -12.50 -14.35 1.10
C LEU A 105 -13.56 -14.44 -0.02
N ASN A 106 -14.26 -13.35 -0.32
CA ASN A 106 -15.27 -13.32 -1.37
C ASN A 106 -14.61 -13.35 -2.75
N THR A 107 -15.13 -14.18 -3.64
CA THR A 107 -14.64 -14.32 -5.02
C THR A 107 -14.59 -12.99 -5.78
N THR A 108 -15.59 -12.12 -5.61
CA THR A 108 -15.61 -10.79 -6.22
C THR A 108 -14.45 -9.93 -5.73
N PHE A 109 -14.14 -9.97 -4.44
CA PHE A 109 -13.00 -9.26 -3.87
C PHE A 109 -11.68 -9.76 -4.47
N VAL A 110 -11.50 -11.09 -4.53
CA VAL A 110 -10.32 -11.72 -5.15
C VAL A 110 -10.13 -11.27 -6.60
N PHE A 111 -11.21 -11.20 -7.39
CA PHE A 111 -11.11 -10.72 -8.77
C PHE A 111 -10.76 -9.23 -8.87
N ILE A 112 -11.30 -8.40 -7.97
CA ILE A 112 -10.95 -6.97 -7.91
C ILE A 112 -9.47 -6.81 -7.59
N GLU A 113 -8.95 -7.51 -6.58
CA GLU A 113 -7.53 -7.50 -6.20
C GLU A 113 -6.63 -7.92 -7.36
N VAL A 114 -6.95 -9.02 -8.05
CA VAL A 114 -6.19 -9.47 -9.24
C VAL A 114 -6.24 -8.42 -10.36
N ALA A 115 -7.40 -7.80 -10.60
CA ALA A 115 -7.55 -6.77 -11.62
C ALA A 115 -6.75 -5.50 -11.27
N LEU A 116 -6.77 -5.07 -10.00
CA LEU A 116 -5.99 -3.93 -9.51
C LEU A 116 -4.48 -4.20 -9.57
N PHE A 117 -4.05 -5.42 -9.23
CA PHE A 117 -2.66 -5.84 -9.40
C PHE A 117 -2.23 -5.83 -10.87
N GLY A 118 -3.04 -6.39 -11.77
CA GLY A 118 -2.77 -6.34 -13.21
C GLY A 118 -2.71 -4.91 -13.76
N LEU A 119 -3.61 -4.03 -13.30
CA LEU A 119 -3.61 -2.61 -13.63
C LEU A 119 -2.34 -1.92 -13.13
N MET A 120 -1.88 -2.22 -11.91
CA MET A 120 -0.63 -1.70 -11.37
C MET A 120 0.57 -2.10 -12.25
N LEU A 121 0.68 -3.37 -12.63
CA LEU A 121 1.76 -3.84 -13.52
C LEU A 121 1.71 -3.13 -14.88
N LEU A 122 0.52 -3.03 -15.48
CA LEU A 122 0.32 -2.32 -16.74
C LEU A 122 0.76 -0.86 -16.64
N LEU A 123 0.43 -0.19 -15.53
CA LEU A 123 0.86 1.19 -15.29
C LEU A 123 2.37 1.29 -15.13
N LEU A 124 3.03 0.39 -14.40
CA LEU A 124 4.49 0.37 -14.26
C LEU A 124 5.19 0.25 -15.62
N VAL A 125 4.71 -0.65 -16.49
CA VAL A 125 5.25 -0.80 -17.85
C VAL A 125 4.97 0.43 -18.71
N LYS A 126 3.71 0.89 -18.77
CA LYS A 126 3.28 2.03 -19.60
C LYS A 126 3.98 3.33 -19.20
N THR A 127 4.30 3.48 -17.92
CA THR A 127 5.00 4.67 -17.42
C THR A 127 6.51 4.56 -17.45
N LYS A 128 7.05 3.40 -17.88
CA LYS A 128 8.48 3.05 -17.82
C LYS A 128 9.08 3.04 -16.42
N ASP A 129 8.22 3.00 -15.40
CA ASP A 129 8.66 2.92 -14.01
C ASP A 129 9.31 1.57 -13.71
N ILE A 130 9.13 0.54 -14.56
CA ILE A 130 9.86 -0.73 -14.43
C ILE A 130 11.38 -0.54 -14.59
N GLU A 131 11.83 0.47 -15.33
CA GLU A 131 13.25 0.79 -15.51
C GLU A 131 13.90 1.27 -14.20
N PHE A 132 13.11 1.79 -13.27
CA PHE A 132 13.60 2.16 -11.93
C PHE A 132 14.07 0.92 -11.14
N PHE A 133 13.36 -0.21 -11.28
CA PHE A 133 13.64 -1.43 -10.51
C PHE A 133 14.96 -2.12 -10.87
N ILE A 134 15.60 -1.69 -11.96
CA ILE A 134 16.89 -2.22 -12.43
C ILE A 134 18.05 -1.24 -12.19
N GLN A 135 17.79 -0.05 -11.63
CA GLN A 135 18.81 0.95 -11.35
C GLN A 135 19.20 0.97 -9.87
N PRO A 136 20.50 1.00 -9.54
CA PRO A 136 20.94 1.10 -8.16
C PRO A 136 20.59 2.49 -7.59
N HIS A 137 19.97 2.52 -6.41
CA HIS A 137 19.65 3.76 -5.70
C HIS A 137 19.35 3.48 -4.23
N SER A 138 20.07 4.11 -3.30
CA SER A 138 19.96 3.93 -1.85
C SER A 138 18.55 3.88 -1.23
N SER A 139 17.54 4.50 -1.87
CA SER A 139 16.15 4.43 -1.43
C SER A 139 15.48 3.09 -1.70
N ASN A 140 16.05 2.23 -2.54
CA ASN A 140 15.52 0.91 -2.87
C ASN A 140 15.40 0.05 -1.61
N LEU A 141 16.27 0.25 -0.61
CA LEU A 141 16.16 -0.40 0.71
C LEU A 141 14.81 -0.13 1.40
N LEU A 142 14.15 1.00 1.10
CA LEU A 142 12.80 1.29 1.62
C LEU A 142 11.76 0.26 1.15
N LEU A 143 12.01 -0.43 0.02
CA LEU A 143 11.13 -1.50 -0.48
C LEU A 143 11.12 -2.73 0.44
N ALA A 144 12.02 -2.84 1.41
CA ALA A 144 11.94 -3.88 2.44
C ALA A 144 10.63 -3.80 3.25
N VAL A 145 10.09 -2.59 3.45
CA VAL A 145 8.82 -2.37 4.17
C VAL A 145 7.63 -3.00 3.42
N PRO A 146 7.34 -2.65 2.14
CA PRO A 146 6.27 -3.30 1.39
C PRO A 146 6.49 -4.81 1.18
N ILE A 147 7.73 -5.27 1.08
CA ILE A 147 8.03 -6.71 1.03
C ILE A 147 7.60 -7.39 2.34
N ALA A 148 7.99 -6.84 3.49
CA ALA A 148 7.61 -7.40 4.79
C ALA A 148 6.08 -7.44 4.95
N ALA A 149 5.39 -6.35 4.57
CA ALA A 149 3.93 -6.29 4.60
C ALA A 149 3.27 -7.35 3.71
N ALA A 150 3.82 -7.63 2.51
CA ALA A 150 3.30 -8.68 1.63
C ALA A 150 3.64 -10.11 2.09
N LEU A 151 4.76 -10.29 2.81
CA LEU A 151 5.20 -11.60 3.31
C LEU A 151 4.34 -12.10 4.48
N LEU A 152 3.97 -11.21 5.40
CA LEU A 152 3.22 -11.58 6.61
C LEU A 152 1.93 -12.37 6.30
N PRO A 153 0.99 -11.87 5.48
CA PRO A 153 -0.28 -12.56 5.32
C PRO A 153 -0.13 -13.86 4.52
N VAL A 154 0.90 -13.97 3.65
CA VAL A 154 1.20 -15.18 2.87
C VAL A 154 1.78 -16.30 3.74
N PHE A 155 2.74 -15.98 4.62
CA PHE A 155 3.50 -17.01 5.36
C PHE A 155 3.05 -17.19 6.81
N THR A 156 2.53 -16.15 7.45
CA THR A 156 2.11 -16.19 8.87
C THR A 156 0.61 -16.09 9.05
N ARG A 157 -0.16 -15.85 7.97
CA ARG A 157 -1.62 -15.60 8.00
C ARG A 157 -2.00 -14.35 8.80
N PHE A 158 -1.04 -13.46 9.04
CA PHE A 158 -1.23 -12.23 9.78
C PHE A 158 -1.33 -11.02 8.83
N PRO A 159 -2.27 -10.08 9.05
CA PRO A 159 -3.31 -10.10 10.08
C PRO A 159 -4.49 -11.03 9.71
N ILE A 160 -4.67 -11.30 8.41
CA ILE A 160 -5.75 -12.13 7.86
C ILE A 160 -5.14 -13.10 6.83
N PRO A 161 -5.60 -14.36 6.75
CA PRO A 161 -5.14 -15.29 5.74
C PRO A 161 -5.49 -14.83 4.31
N VAL A 162 -4.51 -14.92 3.41
CA VAL A 162 -4.68 -14.62 1.98
C VAL A 162 -5.38 -15.80 1.28
N PRO A 163 -6.44 -15.55 0.48
CA PRO A 163 -6.98 -16.55 -0.45
C PRO A 163 -5.89 -17.16 -1.33
N THR A 164 -5.96 -18.46 -1.59
CA THR A 164 -4.92 -19.17 -2.37
C THR A 164 -4.69 -18.56 -3.76
N THR A 165 -5.74 -18.04 -4.40
CA THR A 165 -5.68 -17.33 -5.68
C THR A 165 -4.83 -16.04 -5.62
N LEU A 166 -4.78 -15.37 -4.47
CA LEU A 166 -4.02 -14.13 -4.29
C LEU A 166 -2.55 -14.38 -3.91
N ILE A 167 -2.14 -15.62 -3.59
CA ILE A 167 -0.74 -15.95 -3.31
C ILE A 167 0.16 -15.61 -4.50
N ILE A 168 -0.26 -15.91 -5.73
CA ILE A 168 0.53 -15.64 -6.94
C ILE A 168 0.80 -14.13 -7.12
N PRO A 169 -0.22 -13.24 -7.12
CA PRO A 169 0.00 -11.79 -7.11
C PRO A 169 0.96 -11.29 -6.02
N HIS A 170 0.84 -11.81 -4.79
CA HIS A 170 1.71 -11.41 -3.69
C HIS A 170 3.17 -11.83 -3.93
N LEU A 171 3.41 -13.08 -4.35
CA LEU A 171 4.76 -13.56 -4.67
C LEU A 171 5.37 -12.78 -5.84
N ALA A 172 4.58 -12.49 -6.88
CA ALA A 172 5.02 -11.68 -8.00
C ALA A 172 5.42 -10.26 -7.55
N LEU A 173 4.62 -9.64 -6.67
CA LEU A 173 4.96 -8.34 -6.09
C LEU A 173 6.26 -8.41 -5.26
N ILE A 174 6.39 -9.40 -4.38
CA ILE A 174 7.60 -9.60 -3.55
C ILE A 174 8.84 -9.73 -4.42
N ILE A 175 8.79 -10.54 -5.47
CA ILE A 175 9.90 -10.71 -6.41
C ILE A 175 10.24 -9.38 -7.09
N LEU A 176 9.23 -8.70 -7.63
CA LEU A 176 9.40 -7.40 -8.30
C LEU A 176 10.09 -6.37 -7.40
N LEU A 177 9.66 -6.27 -6.13
CA LEU A 177 10.22 -5.31 -5.17
C LEU A 177 11.60 -5.73 -4.63
N SER A 178 11.94 -7.02 -4.67
CA SER A 178 13.23 -7.54 -4.16
C SER A 178 14.39 -7.28 -5.13
N VAL A 179 14.14 -7.30 -6.45
CA VAL A 179 15.18 -7.06 -7.48
C VAL A 179 16.02 -5.80 -7.21
N PRO A 180 15.44 -4.60 -7.02
CA PRO A 180 16.22 -3.38 -6.80
C PRO A 180 17.03 -3.42 -5.50
N ILE A 181 16.54 -4.08 -4.44
CA ILE A 181 17.29 -4.26 -3.19
C ILE A 181 18.53 -5.12 -3.42
N LEU A 182 18.38 -6.23 -4.15
CA LEU A 182 19.49 -7.13 -4.45
C LEU A 182 20.57 -6.44 -5.30
N ILE A 183 20.15 -5.58 -6.24
CA ILE A 183 21.06 -4.75 -7.04
C ILE A 183 21.85 -3.80 -6.14
N ASP A 184 21.17 -3.07 -5.25
CA ASP A 184 21.80 -2.15 -4.30
C ASP A 184 22.80 -2.86 -3.37
N ILE A 185 22.41 -4.00 -2.79
CA ILE A 185 23.28 -4.81 -1.93
C ILE A 185 24.53 -5.24 -2.69
N LYS A 186 24.37 -5.72 -3.93
CA LYS A 186 25.50 -6.09 -4.77
C LYS A 186 26.43 -4.89 -5.02
N THR A 187 25.87 -3.73 -5.34
CA THR A 187 26.65 -2.50 -5.56
C THR A 187 27.41 -2.06 -4.30
N ILE A 188 26.81 -2.20 -3.11
CA ILE A 188 27.46 -1.85 -1.83
C ILE A 188 28.58 -2.82 -1.47
N ILE A 189 28.43 -4.11 -1.78
CA ILE A 189 29.41 -5.15 -1.42
C ILE A 189 30.60 -5.18 -2.39
N ILE A 190 30.37 -4.93 -3.68
CA ILE A 190 31.37 -5.11 -4.74
C ILE A 190 31.96 -3.76 -5.23
N GLY A 191 31.27 -2.64 -4.99
CA GLY A 191 31.72 -1.29 -5.36
C GLY A 191 32.59 -0.65 -4.31
#